data_AF-A0A9N7UUV6-F1
#
_entry.id   AF-A0A9N7UUV6-F1
#
_cell.length_a   1.000
_cell.length_b   1.000
_cell.length_c   1.000
_cell.angle_alpha   90.00
_cell.angle_beta   90.00
_cell.angle_gamma   90.00
#
_symmetry.space_group_name_H-M   'P 1'
#
loop_
_entity.id
_entity.type
_entity.pdbx_description
1 polymer ?
#
loop_
_entity_poly.entity_id
_entity_poly.type
_entity_poly.pdbx_seq_one_letter_code
_entity_poly.pdbx_strand_id
1 'polypeptide(L)'
;MLQTTCAVQAGASGGAVVRKHSGELLGIVSSNTRDLAAKVTYPHLNFSIPVTVFQRLVKRFQQTKDVNMFRMLDTAEKEVRRVWRLQGAPSKL
;
A
#
# COMPACT_ATOMS: atom_id res chain seq x y z
N MET A 1 1.44 7.57 0.57
CA MET A 1 1.02 6.74 -0.59
C MET A 1 1.34 7.50 -1.86
N LEU A 2 1.70 6.81 -2.95
CA LEU A 2 1.76 7.40 -4.28
C LEU A 2 0.38 7.35 -4.92
N GLN A 3 0.03 8.36 -5.70
CA GLN A 3 -1.24 8.42 -6.43
C GLN A 3 -0.97 8.41 -7.93
N THR A 4 -1.75 7.64 -8.69
CA THR A 4 -1.66 7.64 -10.15
C THR A 4 -3.04 7.73 -10.78
N THR A 5 -3.08 8.19 -12.04
CA THR A 5 -4.30 8.22 -12.87
C THR A 5 -4.42 7.02 -13.82
N CYS A 6 -3.51 6.06 -13.71
CA CYS A 6 -3.53 4.85 -14.52
C CYS A 6 -4.83 4.08 -14.31
N ALA A 7 -5.35 3.48 -15.39
CA ALA A 7 -6.46 2.55 -15.27
C ALA A 7 -5.98 1.29 -14.54
N VAL A 8 -6.55 1.03 -13.36
CA VAL A 8 -6.23 -0.14 -12.53
C VAL A 8 -7.50 -0.96 -12.34
N GLN A 9 -7.45 -2.22 -12.76
CA GLN A 9 -8.57 -3.16 -12.65
C GLN A 9 -8.30 -4.23 -11.59
N ALA A 10 -9.33 -5.01 -11.27
CA ALA A 10 -9.17 -6.17 -10.40
C ALA A 10 -8.08 -7.12 -10.94
N GLY A 11 -7.24 -7.64 -10.06
CA GLY A 11 -6.06 -8.45 -10.42
C GLY A 11 -4.77 -7.66 -10.63
N ALA A 12 -4.83 -6.32 -10.73
CA ALA A 12 -3.61 -5.50 -10.85
C ALA A 12 -2.89 -5.24 -9.52
N SER A 13 -3.44 -5.69 -8.38
CA SER A 13 -2.80 -5.57 -7.06
C SER A 13 -1.41 -6.20 -7.06
N GLY A 14 -0.42 -5.48 -6.51
CA GLY A 14 0.99 -5.88 -6.53
C GLY A 14 1.74 -5.52 -7.81
N GLY A 15 1.06 -5.01 -8.85
CA GLY A 15 1.70 -4.53 -10.08
C GLY A 15 2.67 -3.37 -9.85
N ALA A 16 3.71 -3.27 -10.69
CA ALA A 16 4.74 -2.26 -10.55
C ALA A 16 4.31 -0.90 -11.13
N VAL A 17 4.51 0.16 -10.36
CA VAL A 17 4.51 1.55 -10.86
C VAL A 17 5.95 1.93 -11.15
N VAL A 18 6.27 2.27 -12.39
CA VAL A 18 7.64 2.53 -12.84
C VAL A 18 7.82 3.94 -13.40
N ARG A 19 9.03 4.48 -13.29
CA ARG A 19 9.39 5.74 -13.93
C ARG A 19 9.43 5.53 -15.45
N LYS A 20 8.70 6.37 -16.20
CA LYS A 20 8.53 6.28 -17.66
C LYS A 20 9.84 6.04 -18.43
N HIS A 21 10.91 6.75 -18.09
CA HIS A 21 12.16 6.73 -18.87
C HIS A 21 13.19 5.74 -18.35
N SER A 22 13.33 5.56 -17.03
CA SER A 22 14.36 4.69 -16.44
C SER A 22 13.87 3.28 -16.12
N GLY A 23 12.55 3.06 -16.06
CA GLY A 23 11.98 1.79 -15.59
C GLY A 23 12.14 1.55 -14.09
N GLU A 24 12.69 2.50 -13.33
CA GLU A 24 12.86 2.37 -11.88
C GLU A 24 11.52 2.19 -11.17
N LEU A 25 11.48 1.26 -10.22
CA LEU A 25 10.31 1.04 -9.39
C LEU A 25 10.05 2.26 -8.50
N LEU A 26 8.86 2.84 -8.63
CA LEU A 26 8.36 3.92 -7.78
C LEU A 26 7.48 3.37 -6.64
N GLY A 27 6.73 2.30 -6.90
CA GLY A 27 5.87 1.67 -5.92
C GLY A 27 5.10 0.48 -6.48
N ILE A 28 4.22 -0.09 -5.65
CA ILE A 28 3.35 -1.22 -6.03
C ILE A 28 1.88 -0.83 -5.92
N VAL A 29 1.09 -1.21 -6.91
CA VAL A 29 -0.36 -0.95 -6.97
C VAL A 29 -1.05 -1.64 -5.79
N SER A 30 -1.88 -0.92 -5.06
CA SER A 30 -2.64 -1.46 -3.92
C SER A 30 -4.13 -1.46 -4.19
N SER A 31 -4.74 -0.29 -4.38
CA SER A 31 -6.19 -0.16 -4.51
C SER A 31 -6.61 1.06 -5.32
N ASN A 32 -7.83 1.01 -5.84
CA ASN A 32 -8.50 2.18 -6.39
C ASN A 32 -9.02 3.08 -5.27
N THR A 33 -9.14 4.37 -5.57
CA THR A 33 -9.70 5.37 -4.65
C THR A 33 -11.19 5.15 -4.55
N ARG A 34 -11.67 5.05 -3.31
CA ARG A 34 -13.08 4.93 -2.99
C ARG A 34 -13.49 6.04 -2.05
N ASP A 35 -14.49 6.80 -2.45
CA ASP A 35 -15.18 7.73 -1.57
C ASP A 35 -16.27 6.96 -0.82
N LEU A 36 -16.13 6.87 0.50
CA LEU A 36 -17.06 6.15 1.36
C LEU A 36 -18.37 6.93 1.59
N ALA A 37 -18.33 8.26 1.57
CA ALA A 37 -19.51 9.11 1.74
C ALA A 37 -20.36 9.07 0.46
N ALA A 38 -19.74 9.23 -0.70
CA ALA A 38 -20.42 9.16 -1.98
C ALA A 38 -20.72 7.71 -2.45
N LYS A 39 -20.10 6.70 -1.82
CA LYS A 39 -20.17 5.28 -2.21
C LYS A 39 -19.69 5.01 -3.64
N VAL A 40 -18.77 5.82 -4.16
CA VAL A 40 -18.23 5.73 -5.53
C VAL A 40 -16.77 5.28 -5.51
N THR A 41 -16.38 4.50 -6.52
CA THR A 41 -14.97 4.16 -6.82
C THR A 41 -14.52 4.94 -8.05
N TYR A 42 -13.34 5.54 -8.00
CA TYR A 42 -12.73 6.26 -9.11
C TYR A 42 -11.69 5.35 -9.81
N PRO A 43 -12.00 4.75 -10.98
CA PRO A 43 -11.13 3.73 -11.58
C PRO A 43 -9.78 4.27 -12.10
N HIS A 44 -9.74 5.56 -12.42
CA HIS A 44 -8.55 6.29 -12.86
C HIS A 44 -7.92 7.10 -11.73
N LEU A 45 -8.10 6.67 -10.49
CA LEU A 45 -7.41 7.25 -9.35
C LEU A 45 -7.08 6.12 -8.38
N ASN A 46 -5.81 5.76 -8.28
CA ASN A 46 -5.38 4.64 -7.43
C ASN A 46 -4.25 5.04 -6.49
N PHE A 47 -4.18 4.31 -5.38
CA PHE A 47 -3.13 4.44 -4.40
C PHE A 47 -2.15 3.27 -4.52
N SER A 48 -0.87 3.62 -4.53
CA SER A 48 0.24 2.70 -4.61
C SER A 48 1.17 2.86 -3.40
N ILE A 49 1.70 1.74 -2.91
CA ILE A 49 2.65 1.72 -1.80
C ILE A 49 4.01 2.17 -2.35
N PRO A 50 4.58 3.29 -1.87
CA PRO A 50 5.87 3.78 -2.36
C PRO A 50 6.99 2.78 -2.08
N VAL A 51 7.95 2.67 -3.00
CA VAL A 51 9.13 1.79 -2.84
C VAL A 51 9.91 2.11 -1.56
N THR A 52 9.92 3.37 -1.14
CA THR A 52 10.61 3.82 0.07
C THR A 52 10.15 3.13 1.36
N VAL A 53 8.92 2.57 1.37
CA VAL A 53 8.39 1.81 2.50
C VAL A 53 9.14 0.48 2.71
N PHE A 54 9.53 -0.20 1.63
CA PHE A 54 10.12 -1.54 1.68
C PHE A 54 11.54 -1.62 1.11
N GLN A 55 12.07 -0.54 0.53
CA GLN A 55 13.39 -0.52 -0.14
C GLN A 55 14.52 -0.98 0.78
N ARG A 56 14.55 -0.51 2.03
CA ARG A 56 15.59 -0.92 3.00
C ARG A 56 15.52 -2.41 3.32
N LEU A 57 14.31 -2.97 3.39
CA LEU A 57 14.09 -4.39 3.67
C LEU A 57 14.51 -5.25 2.49
N VAL A 58 14.16 -4.86 1.27
CA VAL A 58 14.61 -5.55 0.06
C VAL A 58 16.14 -5.55 -0.04
N LYS A 59 16.81 -4.43 0.23
CA LYS A 59 18.29 -4.36 0.26
C LYS A 59 18.89 -5.30 1.29
N ARG A 60 18.34 -5.34 2.51
CA ARG A 60 18.81 -6.23 3.57
C ARG A 60 18.56 -7.70 3.21
N PHE A 61 17.42 -8.02 2.61
CA PHE A 61 17.09 -9.37 2.14
C PHE A 61 18.06 -9.83 1.07
N GLN A 62 18.44 -8.96 0.14
CA GLN A 62 19.44 -9.28 -0.88
C GLN A 62 20.77 -9.75 -0.27
N GLN A 63 21.17 -9.17 0.86
CA GLN A 63 22.40 -9.48 1.58
C GLN A 63 22.28 -10.73 2.47
N THR A 64 21.21 -10.86 3.25
CA THR A 64 21.09 -11.93 4.27
C THR A 64 20.32 -13.16 3.80
N LYS A 65 19.51 -13.03 2.74
CA LYS A 65 18.50 -14.02 2.29
C LYS A 65 17.46 -14.40 3.35
N ASP A 66 17.40 -13.68 4.46
CA ASP A 66 16.44 -13.95 5.54
C ASP A 66 15.08 -13.33 5.22
N VAL A 67 14.10 -14.17 4.90
CA VAL A 67 12.72 -13.75 4.63
C VAL A 67 12.00 -13.21 5.86
N ASN A 68 12.42 -13.58 7.07
CA ASN A 68 11.73 -13.19 8.31
C ASN A 68 11.81 -11.68 8.57
N MET A 69 12.77 -10.99 7.98
CA MET A 69 12.88 -9.55 8.14
C MET A 69 11.66 -8.79 7.61
N PHE A 70 10.89 -9.36 6.68
CA PHE A 70 9.68 -8.72 6.17
C PHE A 70 8.52 -8.75 7.16
N ARG A 71 8.60 -9.54 8.25
CA ARG A 71 7.56 -9.60 9.30
C ARG A 71 7.27 -8.24 9.93
N MET A 72 8.22 -7.30 9.88
CA MET A 72 7.98 -5.94 10.34
C MET A 72 6.93 -5.19 9.49
N LEU A 73 6.73 -5.56 8.23
CA LEU A 73 5.65 -5.01 7.39
C LEU A 73 4.26 -5.45 7.87
N ASP A 74 4.16 -6.57 8.60
CA ASP A 74 2.92 -7.04 9.22
C ASP A 74 2.63 -6.33 10.55
N THR A 75 3.55 -5.48 11.02
CA THR A 75 3.37 -4.73 12.26
C THR A 75 2.69 -3.39 12.01
N ALA A 76 1.40 -3.33 12.33
CA ALA A 76 0.68 -2.07 12.42
C ALA A 76 0.76 -1.47 13.84
N GLU A 77 0.75 -0.14 13.94
CA GLU A 77 0.64 0.56 15.23
C GLU A 77 -0.66 0.18 15.97
N LYS A 78 -0.67 0.34 17.30
CA LYS A 78 -1.82 -0.04 18.14
C LYS A 78 -3.13 0.58 17.65
N GLU A 79 -3.10 1.86 17.27
CA GLU A 79 -4.26 2.59 16.76
C GLU A 79 -4.75 2.04 15.42
N VAL A 80 -3.84 1.77 14.49
CA VAL A 80 -4.17 1.16 13.19
C VAL A 80 -4.77 -0.23 13.38
N ARG A 81 -4.19 -1.05 14.26
CA ARG A 81 -4.74 -2.36 14.63
C ARG A 81 -6.14 -2.25 15.25
N ARG A 82 -6.39 -1.21 16.06
CA ARG A 82 -7.69 -0.93 16.66
C ARG A 82 -8.73 -0.65 15.57
N VAL A 83 -8.40 0.23 14.63
CA VAL A 83 -9.27 0.55 13.48
C VAL A 83 -9.53 -0.69 12.60
N TRP A 84 -8.50 -1.46 12.26
CA TRP A 84 -8.64 -2.68 11.43
C TRP A 84 -9.49 -3.77 12.09
N ARG A 85 -9.42 -3.90 13.43
CA ARG A 85 -10.31 -4.80 14.18
C ARG A 85 -11.72 -4.25 14.36
N LEU A 86 -12.04 -3.10 13.76
CA LEU A 86 -13.30 -2.38 13.95
C LEU A 86 -13.61 -2.16 15.43
N GLN A 87 -12.58 -2.08 16.27
CA GLN A 87 -12.71 -1.78 17.69
C GLN A 87 -12.96 -0.27 17.78
N GLY A 88 -14.24 0.11 17.71
CA GLY A 88 -14.65 1.50 17.85
C GLY A 88 -14.10 2.09 19.16
N ALA A 89 -13.74 3.37 19.14
CA ALA A 89 -13.79 4.12 20.39
C ALA A 89 -15.25 4.04 20.89
N PRO A 90 -15.49 3.78 22.19
CA PRO A 90 -16.85 3.86 22.72
C PRO A 90 -17.43 5.22 22.34
N SER A 91 -18.59 5.20 21.68
CA SER A 91 -19.35 6.40 21.41
C SER A 91 -19.55 7.11 22.75
N LYS A 92 -19.02 8.33 22.87
CA LYS A 92 -19.38 9.23 23.97
C LYS A 92 -20.73 9.86 23.62
N LEU A 93 -21.78 9.05 23.67
CA LEU A 93 -23.18 9.47 23.68
C LEU A 93 -23.86 8.69 24.78
#